data_AF-A0A4Y4CUD3-F1
#
_entry.id   AF-A0A4Y4CUD3-F1
#
_cell.length_a   1.000
_cell.length_b   1.000
_cell.length_c   1.000
_cell.angle_alpha   90.00
_cell.angle_beta   90.00
_cell.angle_gamma   90.00
#
_symmetry.space_group_name_H-M   'P 1'
#
loop_
_entity.id
_entity.type
_entity.pdbx_description
1 polymer ?
#
loop_
_entity_poly.entity_id
_entity_poly.type
_entity_poly.pdbx_seq_one_letter_code
_entity_poly.pdbx_strand_id
1 'polypeptide(L)'
;MNPEDGHAANFARKMSSVTSSEYANLSGMMCWDAVMYCALKAGIIDQKKFDRLRGDQDLVALTDFAVAGPNAMYRLEPGNVIDFFEGAQIVHAMLCVGRGLAAGNKNDCVGVGHWVGWEILDLSNSLAWQAAAPDTISAPSPTHGTRLLLVRRCPISYLAYK
;
A
#
# COMPACT_ATOMS: atom_id res chain seq x y z
N MET A 1 -5.76 -7.21 -16.23
CA MET A 1 -6.05 -7.10 -14.79
C MET A 1 -6.87 -8.31 -14.36
N ASN A 2 -6.47 -9.01 -13.29
CA ASN A 2 -7.31 -10.04 -12.68
C ASN A 2 -8.53 -9.34 -12.04
N PRO A 3 -9.78 -9.77 -12.30
CA PRO A 3 -10.97 -9.15 -11.69
C PRO A 3 -10.86 -8.96 -10.17
N GLU A 4 -10.17 -9.88 -9.49
CA GLU A 4 -9.99 -9.86 -8.04
C GLU A 4 -9.13 -8.68 -7.57
N ASP A 5 -8.14 -8.24 -8.35
CA ASP A 5 -7.34 -7.02 -8.06
C ASP A 5 -8.27 -5.80 -7.94
N GLY A 6 -9.22 -5.70 -8.88
CA GLY A 6 -10.24 -4.65 -8.88
C GLY A 6 -11.22 -4.77 -7.70
N HIS A 7 -11.57 -5.98 -7.29
CA HIS A 7 -12.40 -6.21 -6.11
C HIS A 7 -11.72 -5.74 -4.82
N ALA A 8 -10.44 -6.07 -4.64
CA ALA A 8 -9.65 -5.61 -3.50
C ALA A 8 -9.56 -4.08 -3.45
N ALA A 9 -9.25 -3.45 -4.58
CA ALA A 9 -9.21 -1.99 -4.69
C ALA A 9 -10.56 -1.32 -4.40
N ASN A 10 -11.66 -1.92 -4.88
CA ASN A 10 -13.00 -1.41 -4.61
C ASN A 10 -13.41 -1.57 -3.14
N PHE A 11 -13.04 -2.69 -2.50
CA PHE A 11 -13.24 -2.88 -1.07
C PHE A 11 -12.49 -1.79 -0.29
N ALA A 12 -11.18 -1.65 -0.53
CA ALA A 12 -10.34 -0.62 0.09
C ALA A 12 -10.93 0.80 -0.09
N ARG A 13 -11.41 1.13 -1.29
CA ARG A 13 -12.04 2.43 -1.57
C ARG A 13 -13.34 2.62 -0.77
N LYS A 14 -14.21 1.62 -0.70
CA LYS A 14 -15.48 1.73 0.01
C LYS A 14 -15.31 1.88 1.52
N MET A 15 -14.25 1.29 2.08
CA MET A 15 -14.02 1.29 3.52
C MET A 15 -13.26 2.53 4.04
N SER A 16 -12.91 3.49 3.17
CA SER A 16 -12.28 4.77 3.58
C SER A 16 -13.26 5.78 4.17
N SER A 17 -14.56 5.45 4.24
CA SER A 17 -15.53 6.25 4.99
C SER A 17 -15.53 5.84 6.45
N VAL A 18 -15.47 6.82 7.36
CA VAL A 18 -15.53 6.61 8.82
C VAL A 18 -16.80 5.88 9.29
N THR A 19 -17.87 5.92 8.49
CA THR A 19 -19.14 5.23 8.76
C THR A 19 -19.19 3.80 8.22
N SER A 20 -18.16 3.36 7.50
CA SER A 20 -18.13 1.99 6.96
C SER A 20 -17.85 0.97 8.06
N SER A 21 -18.44 -0.21 7.93
CA SER A 21 -18.37 -1.27 8.95
C SER A 21 -16.95 -1.76 9.23
N GLU A 22 -16.04 -1.63 8.26
CA GLU A 22 -14.65 -2.11 8.38
C GLU A 22 -13.65 -0.98 8.63
N TYR A 23 -14.08 0.29 8.67
CA TYR A 23 -13.17 1.42 8.85
C TYR A 23 -12.34 1.27 10.12
N ALA A 24 -12.98 1.01 11.27
CA ALA A 24 -12.31 0.87 12.54
C ALA A 24 -11.33 -0.33 12.53
N ASN A 25 -11.71 -1.41 11.86
CA ASN A 25 -10.90 -2.61 11.74
C ASN A 25 -9.62 -2.33 10.91
N LEU A 26 -9.78 -1.83 9.68
CA LEU A 26 -8.65 -1.45 8.81
C LEU A 26 -7.76 -0.38 9.46
N SER A 27 -8.35 0.58 10.16
CA SER A 27 -7.61 1.65 10.84
C SER A 27 -6.74 1.12 11.99
N GLY A 28 -7.17 0.06 12.67
CA GLY A 28 -6.47 -0.52 13.82
C GLY A 28 -5.33 -1.48 13.46
N MET A 29 -5.38 -2.10 12.28
CA MET A 29 -4.36 -3.05 11.82
C MET A 29 -3.00 -2.39 11.55
N MET A 30 -1.94 -3.19 11.38
CA MET A 30 -0.72 -2.72 10.71
C MET A 30 -1.03 -2.46 9.23
N CYS A 31 -0.32 -1.51 8.60
CA CYS A 31 -0.63 -1.07 7.25
C CYS A 31 -0.57 -2.21 6.22
N TRP A 32 0.43 -3.09 6.32
CA TRP A 32 0.52 -4.29 5.50
C TRP A 32 -0.58 -5.32 5.80
N ASP A 33 -0.95 -5.51 7.07
CA ASP A 33 -2.02 -6.45 7.42
C ASP A 33 -3.39 -5.95 6.91
N ALA A 34 -3.62 -4.64 6.94
CA ALA A 34 -4.83 -4.02 6.38
C ALA A 34 -4.93 -4.22 4.85
N VAL A 35 -3.81 -4.13 4.13
CA VAL A 35 -3.76 -4.43 2.69
C VAL A 35 -4.00 -5.93 2.46
N MET A 36 -3.37 -6.81 3.23
CA MET A 36 -3.58 -8.26 3.13
C MET A 36 -5.04 -8.64 3.45
N TYR A 37 -5.69 -7.92 4.36
CA TYR A 37 -7.10 -8.09 4.68
C TYR A 37 -8.02 -7.74 3.51
N CYS A 38 -7.63 -6.76 2.69
CA CYS A 38 -8.33 -6.46 1.43
C CYS A 38 -8.27 -7.65 0.45
N ALA A 39 -7.15 -8.39 0.42
CA ALA A 39 -7.03 -9.61 -0.39
C ALA A 39 -7.99 -10.72 0.10
N LEU A 40 -8.07 -10.93 1.42
CA LEU A 40 -9.02 -11.86 2.03
C LEU A 40 -10.47 -11.49 1.67
N LYS A 41 -10.83 -10.21 1.81
CA LYS A 41 -12.19 -9.73 1.52
C LYS A 41 -12.54 -9.76 0.03
N ALA A 42 -11.53 -9.70 -0.84
CA ALA A 42 -11.70 -9.88 -2.28
C ALA A 42 -11.77 -11.35 -2.70
N GLY A 43 -11.50 -12.30 -1.79
CA GLY A 43 -11.50 -13.73 -2.09
C GLY A 43 -10.22 -14.24 -2.77
N ILE A 44 -9.16 -13.41 -2.83
CA ILE A 44 -7.86 -13.78 -3.44
C ILE A 44 -7.14 -14.84 -2.61
N ILE A 45 -7.27 -14.71 -1.29
CA ILE A 45 -6.74 -15.67 -0.32
C ILE A 45 -7.85 -16.08 0.64
N ASP A 46 -7.77 -17.30 1.15
CA ASP A 46 -8.67 -17.78 2.21
C ASP A 46 -8.14 -17.41 3.61
N GLN A 47 -8.95 -17.66 4.63
CA GLN A 47 -8.57 -17.37 6.02
C GLN A 47 -7.31 -18.14 6.43
N LYS A 48 -7.18 -19.41 6.02
CA LYS A 48 -6.02 -20.24 6.34
C LYS A 48 -4.73 -19.64 5.79
N LYS A 49 -4.76 -19.09 4.57
CA LYS A 49 -3.63 -18.42 3.96
C LYS A 49 -3.39 -17.06 4.60
N PHE A 50 -4.44 -16.29 4.91
CA PHE A 50 -4.32 -15.03 5.65
C PHE A 50 -3.62 -15.22 7.02
N ASP A 51 -3.96 -16.28 7.75
CA ASP A 51 -3.35 -16.58 9.06
C ASP A 51 -1.89 -17.06 8.96
N ARG A 52 -1.48 -17.59 7.80
CA ARG A 52 -0.13 -18.10 7.55
C ARG A 52 0.81 -17.02 7.02
N LEU A 53 0.32 -16.19 6.10
CA LEU A 53 1.13 -15.17 5.43
C LEU A 53 1.44 -14.01 6.38
N ARG A 54 2.55 -13.34 6.11
CA ARG A 54 3.04 -12.20 6.86
C ARG A 54 3.03 -10.98 5.96
N GLY A 55 2.19 -9.98 6.26
CA GLY A 55 2.08 -8.79 5.41
C GLY A 55 3.41 -8.05 5.23
N ASP A 56 4.28 -8.06 6.24
CA ASP A 56 5.61 -7.42 6.21
C ASP A 56 6.65 -8.14 5.33
N GLN A 57 6.33 -9.33 4.81
CA GLN A 57 7.26 -10.17 4.04
C GLN A 57 6.65 -10.66 2.71
N ASP A 58 5.35 -10.93 2.72
CA ASP A 58 4.65 -11.63 1.66
C ASP A 58 3.86 -10.72 0.71
N LEU A 59 3.73 -9.42 0.98
CA LEU A 59 3.09 -8.49 0.04
C LEU A 59 3.98 -8.23 -1.18
N VAL A 60 4.97 -7.35 -1.04
CA VAL A 60 5.89 -6.97 -2.12
C VAL A 60 7.32 -7.32 -1.72
N ALA A 61 8.09 -7.84 -2.67
CA ALA A 61 9.53 -8.05 -2.52
C ALA A 61 10.32 -6.84 -3.06
N LEU A 62 11.53 -6.62 -2.54
CA LEU A 62 12.44 -5.57 -3.08
C LEU A 62 12.75 -5.72 -4.57
N THR A 63 12.69 -6.97 -5.07
CA THR A 63 12.93 -7.34 -6.47
C THR A 63 11.70 -7.17 -7.36
N ASP A 64 10.53 -6.81 -6.79
CA ASP A 64 9.34 -6.54 -7.57
C ASP A 64 9.46 -5.21 -8.33
N PHE A 65 8.40 -4.85 -9.04
CA PHE A 65 8.41 -3.73 -9.97
C PHE A 65 8.58 -2.39 -9.22
N ALA A 66 9.49 -1.54 -9.72
CA ALA A 66 9.63 -0.18 -9.23
C ALA A 66 8.43 0.70 -9.64
N VAL A 67 8.02 1.62 -8.76
CA VAL A 67 7.16 2.75 -9.11
C VAL A 67 8.05 3.95 -9.39
N ALA A 68 8.37 4.19 -10.67
CA ALA A 68 9.30 5.24 -11.10
C ALA A 68 8.60 6.61 -11.22
N GLY A 69 8.34 7.23 -10.07
CA GLY A 69 7.92 8.62 -9.98
C GLY A 69 6.42 8.85 -10.12
N PRO A 70 5.99 10.12 -10.10
CA PRO A 70 4.57 10.49 -10.04
C PRO A 70 3.79 9.99 -11.26
N ASN A 71 4.36 10.08 -12.46
CA ASN A 71 3.70 9.61 -13.68
C ASN A 71 3.52 8.08 -13.72
N ALA A 72 4.43 7.31 -13.13
CA ALA A 72 4.26 5.87 -12.98
C ALA A 72 3.18 5.55 -11.94
N MET A 73 3.19 6.26 -10.81
CA MET A 73 2.17 6.16 -9.77
C MET A 73 0.76 6.48 -10.31
N TYR A 74 0.62 7.54 -11.12
CA TYR A 74 -0.65 7.92 -11.74
C TYR A 74 -1.24 6.83 -12.65
N ARG A 75 -0.37 6.15 -13.41
CA ARG A 75 -0.75 5.08 -14.34
C ARG A 75 -0.94 3.71 -13.69
N LEU A 76 -0.62 3.60 -12.40
CA LEU A 76 -0.70 2.33 -11.70
C LEU A 76 -2.15 1.82 -11.68
N GLU A 77 -2.31 0.56 -12.06
CA GLU A 77 -3.60 -0.10 -12.10
C GLU A 77 -4.14 -0.33 -10.69
N PRO A 78 -5.45 -0.11 -10.44
CA PRO A 78 -6.09 -0.52 -9.20
C PRO A 78 -5.77 -1.98 -8.83
N GLY A 79 -5.51 -2.22 -7.55
CA GLY A 79 -5.21 -3.55 -7.02
C GLY A 79 -3.72 -3.90 -7.01
N ASN A 80 -2.83 -2.99 -7.42
CA ASN A 80 -1.41 -3.13 -7.08
C ASN A 80 -1.20 -2.76 -5.61
N VAL A 81 -0.51 -3.63 -4.86
CA VAL A 81 0.07 -3.29 -3.56
C VAL A 81 1.29 -2.42 -3.78
N ILE A 82 1.49 -1.42 -2.93
CA ILE A 82 2.60 -0.48 -2.97
C ILE A 82 3.27 -0.53 -1.61
N ASP A 83 4.50 -1.02 -1.58
CA ASP A 83 5.31 -1.08 -0.36
C ASP A 83 6.46 -0.09 -0.44
N PHE A 84 6.75 0.52 0.70
CA PHE A 84 7.80 1.52 0.91
C PHE A 84 8.89 0.90 1.77
N PHE A 85 10.13 0.90 1.28
CA PHE A 85 11.25 0.23 1.93
C PHE A 85 12.34 1.20 2.36
N GLU A 86 12.85 1.04 3.57
CA GLU A 86 14.10 1.63 4.04
C GLU A 86 15.18 0.54 4.01
N GLY A 87 16.07 0.60 3.02
CA GLY A 87 16.98 -0.51 2.74
C GLY A 87 16.21 -1.78 2.38
N ALA A 88 16.33 -2.81 3.20
CA ALA A 88 15.61 -4.09 3.02
C ALA A 88 14.36 -4.24 3.89
N GLN A 89 14.05 -3.25 4.74
CA GLN A 89 12.93 -3.32 5.67
C GLN A 89 11.73 -2.57 5.11
N ILE A 90 10.56 -3.20 5.15
CA ILE A 90 9.30 -2.52 4.86
C ILE A 90 8.99 -1.51 5.97
N VAL A 91 8.62 -0.30 5.55
CA VAL A 91 8.19 0.79 6.42
C VAL A 91 6.69 0.97 6.34
N HIS A 92 6.11 0.83 5.14
CA HIS A 92 4.69 1.09 4.91
C HIS A 92 4.16 0.29 3.73
N ALA A 93 2.85 0.04 3.73
CA ALA A 93 2.14 -0.62 2.64
C ALA A 93 0.81 0.08 2.37
N MET A 94 0.43 0.22 1.10
CA MET A 94 -0.85 0.78 0.67
C MET A 94 -1.41 0.01 -0.52
N LEU A 95 -2.73 0.02 -0.70
CA LEU A 95 -3.39 -0.60 -1.86
C LEU A 95 -3.77 0.46 -2.89
N CYS A 96 -3.23 0.35 -4.12
CA CYS A 96 -3.59 1.24 -5.20
C CYS A 96 -5.08 1.13 -5.52
N VAL A 97 -5.77 2.27 -5.54
CA VAL A 97 -7.17 2.40 -5.97
C VAL A 97 -7.26 3.14 -7.31
N GLY A 98 -6.15 3.30 -8.02
CA GLY A 98 -6.04 3.84 -9.38
C GLY A 98 -5.86 5.36 -9.46
N ARG A 99 -5.41 5.82 -10.62
CA ARG A 99 -5.21 7.26 -10.93
C ARG A 99 -4.31 7.99 -9.93
N GLY A 100 -3.24 7.33 -9.47
CA GLY A 100 -2.32 7.89 -8.49
C GLY A 100 -2.79 7.79 -7.04
N LEU A 101 -4.00 7.27 -6.80
CA LEU A 101 -4.58 7.14 -5.47
C LEU A 101 -4.25 5.78 -4.85
N ALA A 102 -4.02 5.77 -3.55
CA ALA A 102 -3.91 4.54 -2.77
C ALA A 102 -4.60 4.67 -1.42
N ALA A 103 -5.12 3.56 -0.92
CA ALA A 103 -5.74 3.46 0.39
C ALA A 103 -4.78 2.83 1.40
N GLY A 104 -4.74 3.36 2.62
CA GLY A 104 -3.86 2.91 3.68
C GLY A 104 -4.23 3.54 5.03
N ASN A 105 -3.69 3.02 6.12
CA ASN A 105 -3.75 3.61 7.46
C ASN A 105 -2.34 3.86 8.00
N LYS A 106 -2.18 4.79 8.96
CA LYS A 106 -0.87 5.14 9.55
C LYS A 106 0.10 5.70 8.50
N ASN A 107 -0.42 6.59 7.65
CA ASN A 107 0.25 7.02 6.42
C ASN A 107 1.34 8.07 6.65
N ASP A 108 1.38 8.68 7.83
CA ASP A 108 2.41 9.66 8.20
C ASP A 108 3.85 9.11 8.07
N CYS A 109 4.01 7.78 8.14
CA CYS A 109 5.26 7.07 7.88
C CYS A 109 5.88 7.37 6.50
N VAL A 110 5.07 7.76 5.50
CA VAL A 110 5.51 8.13 4.15
C VAL A 110 5.41 9.63 3.87
N GLY A 111 5.16 10.43 4.91
CA GLY A 111 5.14 11.90 4.86
C GLY A 111 3.84 12.53 4.39
N VAL A 112 2.75 11.76 4.26
CA VAL A 112 1.43 12.24 3.84
C VAL A 112 0.32 11.57 4.66
N GLY A 113 -0.82 12.24 4.80
CA GLY A 113 -1.97 11.69 5.52
C GLY A 113 -1.81 11.66 7.04
N HIS A 114 -2.65 10.85 7.69
CA HIS A 114 -2.82 10.80 9.12
C HIS A 114 -2.17 9.55 9.75
N TRP A 115 -1.77 9.71 11.01
CA TRP A 115 -1.23 8.64 11.87
C TRP A 115 -2.28 7.58 12.24
N VAL A 116 -3.57 7.89 12.15
CA VAL A 116 -4.69 6.98 12.43
C VAL A 116 -5.79 7.20 11.39
N GLY A 117 -6.41 6.12 10.95
CA GLY A 117 -7.54 6.14 10.03
C GLY A 117 -7.20 5.53 8.67
N TRP A 118 -8.09 4.69 8.16
CA TRP A 118 -8.02 4.17 6.79
C TRP A 118 -8.52 5.23 5.82
N GLU A 119 -7.65 5.78 4.99
CA GLU A 119 -7.95 6.90 4.11
C GLU A 119 -7.38 6.67 2.71
N ILE A 120 -7.82 7.49 1.74
CA ILE A 120 -7.30 7.48 0.38
C ILE A 120 -6.44 8.73 0.18
N LEU A 121 -5.22 8.55 -0.30
CA LEU A 121 -4.26 9.62 -0.54
C LEU A 121 -3.85 9.66 -2.01
N ASP A 122 -3.55 10.87 -2.50
CA ASP A 122 -2.97 11.09 -3.82
C ASP A 122 -1.45 10.93 -3.77
N LEU A 123 -0.98 9.69 -3.96
CA LEU A 123 0.44 9.39 -3.92
C LEU A 123 1.20 9.95 -5.13
N SER A 124 0.52 10.18 -6.24
CA SER A 124 1.16 10.78 -7.42
C SER A 124 1.58 12.21 -7.13
N ASN A 125 0.73 13.00 -6.46
CA ASN A 125 0.96 14.43 -6.30
C ASN A 125 1.40 14.85 -4.89
N SER A 126 1.15 14.04 -3.86
CA SER A 126 1.46 14.41 -2.47
C SER A 126 2.77 13.83 -1.93
N LEU A 127 3.29 12.75 -2.51
CA LEU A 127 4.58 12.21 -2.07
C LEU A 127 5.75 13.08 -2.57
N ALA A 128 6.80 13.18 -1.75
CA ALA A 128 8.03 13.88 -2.10
C ALA A 128 8.96 13.01 -2.97
N TRP A 129 8.53 12.72 -4.20
CA TRP A 129 9.28 11.97 -5.21
C TRP A 129 10.64 12.59 -5.52
N GLN A 130 11.68 11.77 -5.62
CA GLN A 130 13.04 12.22 -5.89
C GLN A 130 13.35 12.24 -7.39
N ALA A 131 13.77 13.40 -7.91
CA ALA A 131 14.12 13.53 -9.34
C ALA A 131 15.37 12.73 -9.74
N ALA A 132 16.36 12.62 -8.84
CA ALA A 132 17.62 11.93 -9.11
C ALA A 132 17.56 10.40 -8.89
N ALA A 133 16.55 9.92 -8.16
CA ALA A 133 16.32 8.51 -7.85
C ALA A 133 14.82 8.21 -8.00
N PRO A 134 14.34 7.99 -9.24
CA PRO A 134 12.92 8.11 -9.58
C PRO A 134 12.03 7.07 -8.92
N ASP A 135 12.57 5.98 -8.38
CA ASP A 135 11.85 4.96 -7.63
C ASP A 135 11.89 5.17 -6.11
N THR A 136 12.21 6.39 -5.67
CA THR A 136 12.28 6.76 -4.25
C THR A 136 11.47 8.00 -3.92
N ILE A 137 11.09 8.09 -2.64
CA ILE A 137 10.52 9.27 -2.02
C ILE A 137 11.38 9.68 -0.81
N SER A 138 11.32 10.97 -0.45
CA SER A 138 11.77 11.42 0.86
C SER A 138 10.61 11.40 1.84
N ALA A 139 10.82 10.87 3.03
CA ALA A 139 9.80 10.77 4.08
C ALA A 139 10.40 11.09 5.46
N PRO A 140 9.57 11.46 6.46
CA PRO A 140 10.02 11.64 7.82
C PRO A 140 10.66 10.36 8.39
N SER A 141 11.71 10.54 9.18
CA SER A 141 12.30 9.49 10.01
C SER A 141 12.08 9.84 11.48
N PRO A 142 11.60 8.91 12.32
CA PRO A 142 11.44 9.15 13.75
C PRO A 142 12.75 9.55 14.46
N THR A 143 13.91 9.16 13.91
CA THR A 143 15.21 9.34 14.56
C THR A 143 16.20 10.19 13.76
N HIS A 144 16.01 10.36 12.45
CA HIS A 144 17.01 11.00 11.57
C HIS A 144 16.48 12.21 10.79
N GLY A 145 15.27 12.70 11.12
CA GLY A 145 14.62 13.82 10.44
C GLY A 145 13.98 13.40 9.12
N THR A 146 14.79 13.02 8.12
CA THR A 146 14.30 12.51 6.82
C THR A 146 15.04 11.25 6.41
N ARG A 147 14.39 10.41 5.61
CA ARG A 147 14.93 9.17 5.03
C ARG A 147 14.45 8.99 3.60
N LEU A 148 15.18 8.20 2.83
CA LEU A 148 14.79 7.79 1.49
C LEU A 148 14.10 6.43 1.56
N LEU A 149 12.91 6.34 0.96
CA LEU A 149 12.15 5.11 0.85
C LEU A 149 12.07 4.66 -0.60
N LEU A 150 12.47 3.42 -0.88
CA LEU A 150 12.26 2.77 -2.17
C LEU A 150 10.79 2.38 -2.31
N VAL A 151 10.19 2.63 -3.48
CA VAL A 151 8.80 2.29 -3.76
C VAL A 151 8.75 1.11 -4.72
N ARG A 152 8.15 0.01 -4.27
CA ARG A 152 7.95 -1.21 -5.04
C ARG A 152 6.47 -1.56 -5.09
N ARG A 153 6.08 -2.32 -6.10
CA ARG A 153 4.70 -2.76 -6.28
C ARG A 153 4.61 -4.15 -6.89
N CYS A 154 3.51 -4.83 -6.61
CA CYS A 154 3.06 -6.01 -7.34
C CYS A 154 1.52 -6.06 -7.35
N PRO A 155 0.90 -6.79 -8.29
CA PRO A 155 -0.55 -7.05 -8.22
C PRO A 155 -0.89 -7.85 -6.95
N ILE A 156 -1.94 -7.45 -6.22
CA ILE A 156 -2.35 -8.11 -4.98
C ILE A 156 -2.76 -9.58 -5.19
N SER A 157 -3.24 -9.93 -6.39
CA SER A 157 -3.49 -11.32 -6.79
C SER A 157 -2.27 -12.23 -6.73
N TYR A 158 -1.04 -11.70 -6.66
CA TYR A 158 0.15 -12.54 -6.52
C TYR A 158 0.18 -13.32 -5.19
N LEU A 159 -0.52 -12.85 -4.16
CA LEU A 159 -0.71 -13.57 -2.90
C LEU A 159 -1.38 -14.94 -3.08
N ALA A 160 -2.17 -15.11 -4.13
CA ALA A 160 -2.80 -16.40 -4.45
C ALA A 160 -1.75 -17.51 -4.71
N TYR A 161 -0.53 -17.15 -5.09
CA TYR A 161 0.55 -18.08 -5.44
C TYR A 161 1.63 -18.26 -4.35
N LYS A 162 1.49 -17.58 -3.21
CA LYS A 162 2.39 -17.71 -2.04
C LYS A 162 1.96 -18.78 -1.04
#